data_AF-A0AAV7KXH5-F1
#
_entry.id   AF-A0AAV7KXH5-F1
#
_cell.length_a   1.000
_cell.length_b   1.000
_cell.length_c   1.000
_cell.angle_alpha   90.00
_cell.angle_beta   90.00
_cell.angle_gamma   90.00
#
_symmetry.space_group_name_H-M   'P 1'
#
loop_
_entity.id
_entity.type
_entity.pdbx_description
1 polymer ?
#
loop_
_entity_poly.entity_id
_entity_poly.type
_entity_poly.pdbx_seq_one_letter_code
_entity_poly.pdbx_strand_id
1 'polypeptide(L)'
;MVCLAFAIVIGNAITLIIFLRTRQFRTPQVYLKVSLALADIIVGILVVPFSVYTEIALMVNSTRSTQNNGCSYSGRHLEAWQPCKAIGIIFTVCTFVSISTIFLMTVERSVAILRPLHKDSVITRQRTLSLIVFSWVVSFLLAITPFIFSNAFTMEYNMCSRMCNYALITNQAPSWNVMLLFPIFDFALLGASLVVNVLSFSTIRHYSHKRKFLAEVESYVGAQRPSFSDIKAAKTISILTIAFTASFTPIAAFVVGNVAGYTWCTFSFFAFWILTSNSCCNVIIYSVRDKRFRHGVKQLFIRTPPIVWENN
;
A
#
# COMPACT_ATOMS: atom_id res chain seq x y z
N MET A 1 -13.44 11.56 -5.71
CA MET A 1 -13.45 10.10 -5.97
C MET A 1 -13.05 9.78 -7.40
N VAL A 2 -13.77 10.27 -8.42
CA VAL A 2 -13.47 10.01 -9.85
C VAL A 2 -12.04 10.40 -10.23
N CYS A 3 -11.63 11.65 -9.97
CA CYS A 3 -10.27 12.09 -10.27
C CYS A 3 -9.20 11.25 -9.56
N LEU A 4 -9.50 10.79 -8.34
CA LEU A 4 -8.60 9.92 -7.58
C LEU A 4 -8.46 8.56 -8.25
N ALA A 5 -9.56 7.93 -8.69
CA ALA A 5 -9.51 6.66 -9.43
C ALA A 5 -8.62 6.78 -10.68
N PHE A 6 -8.83 7.80 -11.51
CA PHE A 6 -8.00 8.03 -12.69
C PHE A 6 -6.53 8.25 -12.33
N ALA A 7 -6.24 9.04 -11.30
CA ALA A 7 -4.88 9.29 -10.84
C ALA A 7 -4.17 8.00 -10.38
N ILE A 8 -4.87 7.16 -9.59
CA ILE A 8 -4.36 5.87 -9.12
C ILE A 8 -4.05 4.95 -10.30
N VAL A 9 -5.02 4.77 -11.20
CA VAL A 9 -4.91 3.84 -12.34
C VAL A 9 -3.81 4.29 -13.29
N ILE A 10 -3.82 5.55 -13.74
CA ILE A 10 -2.83 6.06 -14.69
C ILE A 10 -1.43 6.02 -14.07
N GLY A 11 -1.27 6.52 -12.85
CA GLY A 11 0.04 6.59 -12.18
C GLY A 11 0.67 5.22 -11.97
N ASN A 12 -0.12 4.25 -11.48
CA ASN A 12 0.39 2.90 -11.23
C ASN A 12 0.52 2.08 -12.53
N ALA A 13 -0.29 2.33 -13.56
CA ALA A 13 -0.10 1.73 -14.88
C ALA A 13 1.21 2.19 -15.53
N ILE A 14 1.53 3.49 -15.47
CA ILE A 14 2.84 4.02 -15.92
C ILE A 14 3.97 3.32 -15.16
N THR A 15 3.81 3.16 -13.85
CA THR A 15 4.79 2.47 -13.00
C THR A 15 5.02 1.03 -13.44
N LEU A 16 3.93 0.30 -13.70
CA LEU A 16 3.98 -1.07 -14.22
C LEU A 16 4.68 -1.13 -15.59
N ILE A 17 4.29 -0.26 -16.53
CA ILE A 17 4.85 -0.22 -17.88
C ILE A 17 6.38 0.01 -17.85
N ILE A 18 6.85 0.99 -17.09
CA ILE A 18 8.28 1.34 -17.00
C ILE A 18 9.09 0.15 -16.48
N PHE A 19 8.61 -0.50 -15.44
CA PHE A 19 9.32 -1.60 -14.79
C PHE A 19 9.26 -2.91 -15.58
N LEU A 20 8.18 -3.16 -16.34
CA LEU A 20 8.08 -4.33 -17.21
C LEU A 20 8.88 -4.19 -18.53
N ARG A 21 8.92 -2.98 -19.12
CA ARG A 21 9.62 -2.73 -20.39
C ARG A 21 11.14 -2.74 -20.26
N THR A 22 11.67 -2.37 -19.10
CA THR A 22 13.11 -2.18 -18.95
C THR A 22 13.79 -3.45 -18.45
N ARG A 23 14.34 -4.24 -19.37
CA ARG A 23 15.01 -5.53 -19.08
C ARG A 23 16.18 -5.40 -18.07
N GLN A 24 16.82 -4.23 -18.03
CA GLN A 24 17.88 -3.88 -17.06
C GLN A 24 17.39 -3.68 -15.62
N PHE A 25 16.08 -3.65 -15.37
CA PHE A 25 15.48 -3.46 -14.04
C PHE A 25 14.99 -4.74 -13.37
N ARG A 26 15.40 -5.93 -13.81
CA ARG A 26 15.01 -7.22 -13.20
C ARG A 26 15.69 -7.48 -11.84
N THR A 27 15.58 -6.54 -10.91
CA THR A 27 16.04 -6.69 -9.53
C THR A 27 14.88 -7.11 -8.62
N PRO A 28 15.15 -7.84 -7.52
CA PRO A 28 14.17 -8.17 -6.47
C PRO A 28 13.24 -7.00 -6.09
N GLN A 29 13.82 -5.81 -5.95
CA GLN A 29 13.14 -4.57 -5.59
C GLN A 29 12.06 -4.14 -6.57
N VAL A 30 12.27 -4.42 -7.85
CA VAL A 30 11.34 -4.02 -8.91
C VAL A 30 10.14 -4.96 -8.91
N TYR A 31 10.32 -6.24 -8.62
CA TYR A 31 9.18 -7.16 -8.42
C TYR A 31 8.29 -6.71 -7.26
N LEU A 32 8.89 -6.25 -6.15
CA LEU A 32 8.12 -5.68 -5.04
C LEU A 32 7.35 -4.41 -5.46
N LYS A 33 7.96 -3.52 -6.25
CA LYS A 33 7.27 -2.32 -6.77
C LYS A 33 6.12 -2.67 -7.69
N VAL A 34 6.29 -3.70 -8.52
CA VAL A 34 5.23 -4.25 -9.37
C VAL A 34 4.09 -4.81 -8.53
N SER A 35 4.39 -5.58 -7.48
CA SER A 35 3.37 -6.09 -6.54
C SER A 35 2.56 -4.94 -5.93
N LEU A 36 3.23 -3.89 -5.46
CA LEU A 36 2.58 -2.70 -4.89
C LEU A 36 1.69 -1.98 -5.93
N ALA A 37 2.22 -1.76 -7.15
CA ALA A 37 1.47 -1.12 -8.22
C ALA A 37 0.25 -1.94 -8.66
N LEU A 38 0.34 -3.28 -8.65
CA LEU A 38 -0.79 -4.15 -8.95
C LEU A 38 -1.90 -4.03 -7.90
N ALA A 39 -1.56 -4.04 -6.61
CA ALA A 39 -2.52 -3.84 -5.53
C ALA A 39 -3.20 -2.45 -5.65
N ASP A 40 -2.43 -1.39 -5.91
CA ASP A 40 -2.95 -0.04 -6.10
C ASP A 40 -3.87 0.08 -7.33
N ILE A 41 -3.52 -0.55 -8.46
CA ILE A 41 -4.37 -0.59 -9.66
C ILE A 41 -5.70 -1.28 -9.37
N ILE A 42 -5.69 -2.40 -8.64
CA ILE A 42 -6.92 -3.12 -8.28
C ILE A 42 -7.85 -2.20 -7.46
N VAL A 43 -7.31 -1.44 -6.50
CA VAL A 43 -8.07 -0.44 -5.74
C VAL A 43 -8.65 0.64 -6.68
N GLY A 44 -7.84 1.15 -7.60
CA GLY A 44 -8.25 2.20 -8.54
C GLY A 44 -9.28 1.77 -9.60
N ILE A 45 -9.29 0.49 -10.01
CA ILE A 45 -10.20 -0.04 -11.04
C ILE A 45 -11.48 -0.63 -10.43
N LEU A 46 -11.39 -1.29 -9.27
CA LEU A 46 -12.54 -1.99 -8.68
C LEU A 46 -13.16 -1.22 -7.52
N VAL A 47 -12.34 -0.86 -6.52
CA VAL A 47 -12.85 -0.33 -5.25
C VAL A 47 -13.40 1.09 -5.42
N VAL A 48 -12.60 2.02 -5.93
CA VAL A 48 -13.02 3.42 -6.07
C VAL A 48 -14.16 3.59 -7.08
N PRO A 49 -14.15 2.94 -8.26
CA PRO A 49 -15.25 3.07 -9.21
C PRO A 49 -16.56 2.48 -8.70
N PHE A 50 -16.50 1.39 -7.91
CA PHE A 50 -17.69 0.86 -7.25
C PHE A 50 -18.29 1.88 -6.27
N SER A 51 -17.48 2.49 -5.41
CA SER A 51 -17.94 3.57 -4.52
C SER A 51 -18.58 4.73 -5.28
N VAL A 52 -18.01 5.13 -6.43
CA VAL A 52 -18.59 6.17 -7.27
C VAL A 52 -19.94 5.74 -7.85
N TYR A 53 -20.00 4.53 -8.40
CA TYR A 53 -21.21 3.98 -8.99
C TYR A 53 -22.35 3.88 -7.96
N THR A 54 -22.07 3.37 -6.76
CA THR A 54 -23.06 3.27 -5.69
C THR A 54 -23.57 4.64 -5.26
N GLU A 55 -22.70 5.63 -5.11
CA GLU A 55 -23.13 7.00 -4.77
C GLU A 55 -24.02 7.61 -5.86
N ILE A 56 -23.67 7.45 -7.13
CA ILE A 56 -24.49 7.95 -8.25
C ILE A 56 -25.85 7.24 -8.28
N ALA A 57 -25.86 5.91 -8.14
CA ALA A 57 -27.09 5.12 -8.13
C ALA A 57 -28.03 5.54 -6.98
N LEU A 58 -27.47 5.79 -5.80
CA LEU A 58 -28.21 6.30 -4.64
C LEU A 58 -28.77 7.70 -4.88
N MET A 59 -27.99 8.62 -5.45
CA MET A 59 -28.46 9.97 -5.79
C MET A 59 -29.61 9.94 -6.79
N VAL A 60 -29.50 9.15 -7.86
CA VAL A 60 -30.53 9.02 -8.90
C VAL A 60 -31.81 8.43 -8.33
N ASN A 61 -31.72 7.39 -7.49
CA ASN A 61 -32.89 6.78 -6.88
C ASN A 61 -33.55 7.68 -5.83
N SER A 62 -32.77 8.49 -5.09
CA SER A 62 -33.29 9.45 -4.12
C SER A 62 -34.13 10.55 -4.79
N THR A 63 -33.83 10.93 -6.03
CA THR A 63 -34.67 11.89 -6.79
C THR A 63 -36.02 11.33 -7.24
N ARG A 64 -36.21 10.00 -7.20
CA ARG A 64 -37.50 9.36 -7.51
C ARG A 64 -38.40 9.14 -6.28
N SER A 65 -37.87 9.27 -5.07
CA SER A 65 -38.59 9.00 -3.82
C SER A 65 -39.10 10.23 -3.07
N THR A 66 -39.05 11.43 -3.67
CA THR A 66 -39.63 12.66 -3.11
C THR A 66 -41.16 12.73 -3.24
N GLN A 67 -41.84 11.59 -3.06
CA GLN A 67 -43.29 11.51 -2.92
C GLN A 67 -43.64 10.31 -2.03
N ASN A 68 -43.19 10.33 -0.77
CA ASN A 68 -43.96 9.87 0.40
C ASN A 68 -43.12 9.95 1.68
N ASN A 69 -43.53 10.88 2.55
CA ASN A 69 -43.40 11.00 3.99
C ASN A 69 -42.29 10.24 4.76
N GLY A 70 -41.52 11.02 5.51
CA GLY A 70 -41.01 10.64 6.83
C GLY A 70 -39.58 10.15 6.86
N CYS A 71 -38.67 11.00 7.35
CA CYS A 71 -37.28 10.66 7.66
C CYS A 71 -37.20 9.53 8.70
N SER A 72 -37.19 8.30 8.23
CA SER A 72 -36.56 7.14 8.86
C SER A 72 -36.17 6.20 7.73
N TYR A 73 -35.08 6.53 7.05
CA TYR A 73 -34.41 5.67 6.07
C TYR A 73 -33.73 4.51 6.82
N SER A 74 -34.53 3.62 7.40
CA SER A 74 -34.11 2.27 7.73
C SER A 74 -33.73 1.61 6.41
N GLY A 75 -32.45 1.29 6.25
CA GLY A 75 -31.85 0.66 5.06
C GLY A 75 -32.45 -0.71 4.79
N ARG A 76 -33.67 -0.75 4.26
CA ARG A 76 -34.34 -1.94 3.81
C ARG A 76 -34.41 -1.97 2.29
N HIS A 77 -33.75 -2.99 1.74
CA HIS A 77 -33.89 -3.54 0.38
C HIS A 77 -33.27 -2.75 -0.79
N LEU A 78 -31.99 -2.41 -0.68
CA LEU A 78 -31.09 -2.78 -1.77
C LEU A 78 -30.59 -4.19 -1.41
N GLU A 79 -31.33 -5.22 -1.84
CA GLU A 79 -30.98 -6.62 -1.58
C GLU A 79 -29.48 -6.83 -1.78
N ALA A 80 -28.84 -7.42 -0.77
CA ALA A 80 -27.48 -7.92 -0.74
C ALA A 80 -26.68 -7.63 -2.02
N TRP A 81 -26.00 -6.48 -2.09
CA TRP A 81 -25.03 -6.23 -3.16
C TRP A 81 -23.89 -7.23 -3.00
N GLN A 82 -24.06 -8.40 -3.63
CA GLN A 82 -23.03 -9.41 -3.80
C GLN A 82 -21.66 -8.82 -4.21
N PRO A 83 -21.57 -7.77 -5.06
CA PRO A 83 -20.27 -7.15 -5.34
C PRO A 83 -19.65 -6.44 -4.13
N CYS A 84 -20.41 -5.86 -3.20
CA CYS A 84 -19.83 -5.13 -2.06
C CYS A 84 -19.05 -6.05 -1.12
N LYS A 85 -19.51 -7.31 -0.96
CA LYS A 85 -18.75 -8.34 -0.24
C LYS A 85 -17.39 -8.60 -0.86
N ALA A 86 -17.36 -8.86 -2.16
CA ALA A 86 -16.11 -9.07 -2.88
C ALA A 86 -15.21 -7.82 -2.84
N ILE A 87 -15.78 -6.64 -3.08
CA ILE A 87 -15.03 -5.39 -3.20
C ILE A 87 -14.44 -4.94 -1.86
N GLY A 88 -15.18 -5.11 -0.77
CA GLY A 88 -14.68 -4.86 0.58
C GLY A 88 -13.52 -5.80 0.95
N ILE A 89 -13.63 -7.09 0.61
CA ILE A 89 -12.54 -8.05 0.80
C ILE A 89 -11.33 -7.64 -0.05
N ILE A 90 -11.54 -7.33 -1.33
CA ILE A 90 -10.48 -6.88 -2.25
C ILE A 90 -9.74 -5.66 -1.68
N PHE A 91 -10.47 -4.66 -1.16
CA PHE A 91 -9.86 -3.48 -0.56
C PHE A 91 -8.99 -3.83 0.65
N THR A 92 -9.48 -4.73 1.52
CA THR A 92 -8.75 -5.20 2.70
C THR A 92 -7.49 -5.98 2.28
N VAL A 93 -7.61 -6.89 1.32
CA VAL A 93 -6.47 -7.66 0.78
C VAL A 93 -5.41 -6.76 0.16
N CYS A 94 -5.82 -5.80 -0.68
CA CYS A 94 -4.88 -4.86 -1.30
C CYS A 94 -4.15 -4.03 -0.24
N THR A 95 -4.82 -3.64 0.84
CA THR A 95 -4.21 -2.91 1.95
C THR A 95 -3.12 -3.75 2.64
N PHE A 96 -3.43 -4.98 3.02
CA PHE A 96 -2.46 -5.90 3.64
C PHE A 96 -1.30 -6.25 2.71
N VAL A 97 -1.56 -6.46 1.41
CA VAL A 97 -0.51 -6.70 0.41
C VAL A 97 0.41 -5.49 0.32
N SER A 98 -0.13 -4.27 0.30
CA SER A 98 0.68 -3.05 0.22
C SER A 98 1.58 -2.88 1.44
N ILE A 99 1.06 -3.11 2.65
CA ILE A 99 1.84 -3.06 3.91
C ILE A 99 2.94 -4.11 3.91
N SER A 100 2.59 -5.36 3.60
CA SER A 100 3.55 -6.48 3.52
C SER A 100 4.63 -6.21 2.48
N THR A 101 4.24 -5.63 1.34
CA THR A 101 5.17 -5.27 0.26
C THR A 101 6.15 -4.17 0.70
N ILE A 102 5.70 -3.15 1.45
CA ILE A 102 6.57 -2.10 2.00
C ILE A 102 7.53 -2.66 3.05
N PHE A 103 7.05 -3.57 3.90
CA PHE A 103 7.91 -4.28 4.85
C PHE A 103 9.00 -5.08 4.12
N LEU A 104 8.63 -5.86 3.10
CA LEU A 104 9.58 -6.61 2.28
C LEU A 104 10.57 -5.70 1.54
N MET A 105 10.12 -4.55 1.02
CA MET A 105 11.01 -3.54 0.45
C MET A 105 12.01 -3.01 1.48
N THR A 106 11.56 -2.81 2.71
CA THR A 106 12.41 -2.31 3.81
C THR A 106 13.45 -3.34 4.22
N VAL A 107 13.06 -4.61 4.36
CA VAL A 107 13.97 -5.72 4.66
C VAL A 107 15.00 -5.93 3.55
N GLU A 108 14.57 -5.88 2.29
CA GLU A 108 15.47 -6.00 1.15
C GLU A 108 16.56 -4.92 1.20
N ARG A 109 16.19 -3.68 1.53
CA ARG A 109 17.16 -2.58 1.64
C ARG A 109 18.07 -2.71 2.84
N SER A 110 17.54 -3.10 3.98
CA SER A 110 18.35 -3.22 5.18
C SER A 110 19.41 -4.30 4.99
N VAL A 111 19.08 -5.43 4.36
CA VAL A 111 20.07 -6.46 4.02
C VAL A 111 21.14 -5.90 3.07
N ALA A 112 20.75 -5.15 2.03
CA ALA A 112 21.70 -4.54 1.11
C ALA A 112 22.65 -3.52 1.78
N ILE A 113 22.21 -2.83 2.82
CA ILE A 113 23.00 -1.80 3.55
C ILE A 113 23.84 -2.43 4.67
N LEU A 114 23.24 -3.32 5.46
CA LEU A 114 23.82 -3.88 6.68
C LEU A 114 24.69 -5.12 6.39
N ARG A 115 24.45 -5.81 5.27
CA ARG A 115 25.13 -7.06 4.88
C ARG A 115 25.42 -7.08 3.37
N PRO A 116 26.19 -6.11 2.84
CA PRO A 116 26.43 -5.99 1.40
C PRO A 116 27.05 -7.26 0.77
N LEU A 117 27.95 -7.94 1.50
CA LEU A 117 28.64 -9.16 1.03
C LEU A 117 27.71 -10.37 0.88
N HIS A 118 26.60 -10.41 1.62
CA HIS A 118 25.63 -11.52 1.58
C HIS A 118 24.35 -11.14 0.82
N LYS A 119 24.29 -9.93 0.25
CA LYS A 119 23.10 -9.43 -0.45
C LYS A 119 22.67 -10.39 -1.57
N ASP A 120 23.61 -10.79 -2.41
CA ASP A 120 23.32 -11.59 -3.61
C ASP A 120 23.00 -13.06 -3.28
N SER A 121 23.48 -13.57 -2.13
CA SER A 121 23.15 -14.91 -1.63
C SER A 121 21.82 -14.95 -0.85
N VAL A 122 21.46 -13.86 -0.18
CA VAL A 122 20.21 -13.77 0.60
C VAL A 122 19.03 -13.37 -0.28
N ILE A 123 19.17 -12.30 -1.06
CA ILE A 123 18.09 -11.70 -1.85
C ILE A 123 18.12 -12.25 -3.28
N THR A 124 17.47 -13.39 -3.48
CA THR A 124 17.35 -14.02 -4.80
C THR A 124 15.98 -13.75 -5.42
N ARG A 125 15.92 -13.74 -6.76
CA ARG A 125 14.66 -13.54 -7.51
C ARG A 125 13.57 -14.54 -7.10
N GLN A 126 13.92 -15.82 -6.97
CA GLN A 126 12.95 -16.87 -6.61
C GLN A 126 12.39 -16.66 -5.21
N ARG A 127 13.24 -16.33 -4.23
CA ARG A 127 12.79 -16.03 -2.87
C ARG A 127 11.87 -14.81 -2.84
N THR A 128 12.21 -13.74 -3.55
CA THR A 128 11.36 -12.53 -3.61
C THR A 128 10.01 -12.81 -4.25
N LEU A 129 9.95 -13.56 -5.35
CA LEU A 129 8.67 -13.95 -5.97
C LEU A 129 7.85 -14.84 -5.05
N SER A 130 8.48 -15.80 -4.36
CA SER A 130 7.83 -16.64 -3.35
C SER A 130 7.25 -15.81 -2.20
N LEU A 131 8.01 -14.84 -1.67
CA LEU A 131 7.55 -13.92 -0.62
C LEU A 131 6.40 -13.03 -1.08
N ILE A 132 6.39 -12.60 -2.34
CA ILE A 132 5.25 -11.88 -2.92
C ILE A 132 4.02 -12.79 -2.91
N VAL A 133 4.09 -13.97 -3.52
CA VAL A 133 2.94 -14.91 -3.55
C VAL A 133 2.44 -15.23 -2.14
N PHE A 134 3.36 -15.51 -1.21
CA PHE A 134 3.04 -15.75 0.19
C PHE A 134 2.31 -14.56 0.83
N SER A 135 2.79 -13.32 0.60
CA SER A 135 2.14 -12.11 1.12
C SER A 135 0.72 -11.93 0.60
N TRP A 136 0.45 -12.24 -0.67
CA TRP A 136 -0.90 -12.20 -1.25
C TRP A 136 -1.83 -13.24 -0.62
N VAL A 137 -1.35 -14.48 -0.45
CA VAL A 137 -2.11 -15.55 0.20
C VAL A 137 -2.42 -15.21 1.64
N VAL A 138 -1.43 -14.82 2.44
CA VAL A 138 -1.63 -14.43 3.85
C VAL A 138 -2.59 -13.24 3.96
N SER A 139 -2.45 -12.23 3.09
CA SER A 139 -3.36 -11.08 3.07
C SER A 139 -4.81 -11.49 2.77
N PHE A 140 -5.01 -12.42 1.84
CA PHE A 140 -6.33 -12.98 1.55
C PHE A 140 -6.90 -13.73 2.76
N LEU A 141 -6.11 -14.61 3.38
CA LEU A 141 -6.53 -15.37 4.57
C LEU A 141 -6.88 -14.44 5.75
N LEU A 142 -6.09 -13.40 5.98
CA LEU A 142 -6.38 -12.39 7.01
C LEU A 142 -7.67 -11.62 6.72
N ALA A 143 -7.91 -11.23 5.47
CA ALA A 143 -9.14 -10.52 5.10
C ALA A 143 -10.41 -11.38 5.32
N ILE A 144 -10.34 -12.69 5.08
CA ILE A 144 -11.52 -13.57 5.26
C ILE A 144 -11.70 -14.09 6.69
N THR A 145 -10.66 -13.96 7.54
CA THR A 145 -10.64 -14.42 8.94
C THR A 145 -11.94 -14.13 9.70
N PRO A 146 -12.50 -12.91 9.68
CA PRO A 146 -13.71 -12.59 10.46
C PRO A 146 -14.92 -13.44 10.08
N PHE A 147 -15.05 -13.82 8.79
CA PHE A 147 -16.14 -14.65 8.29
C PHE A 147 -15.95 -16.13 8.66
N ILE A 148 -14.71 -16.60 8.80
CA ILE A 148 -14.40 -17.97 9.22
C ILE A 148 -14.73 -18.16 10.71
N PHE A 149 -14.34 -17.19 11.54
CA PHE A 149 -14.51 -17.27 12.99
C PHE A 149 -15.90 -16.86 13.47
N SER A 150 -16.66 -16.11 12.67
CA SER A 150 -18.00 -15.67 13.05
C SER A 150 -18.89 -15.44 11.83
N ASN A 151 -20.05 -16.10 11.83
CA ASN A 151 -21.11 -15.86 10.86
C ASN A 151 -21.84 -14.52 11.07
N ALA A 152 -21.46 -13.74 12.09
CA ALA A 152 -22.10 -12.46 12.41
C ALA A 152 -21.52 -11.28 11.63
N PHE A 153 -20.37 -11.45 10.96
CA PHE A 153 -19.78 -10.41 10.13
C PHE A 153 -20.25 -10.50 8.68
N THR A 154 -20.55 -9.35 8.09
CA THR A 154 -20.78 -9.18 6.66
C THR A 154 -19.99 -7.96 6.18
N MET A 155 -19.83 -7.80 4.87
CA MET A 155 -19.42 -6.51 4.32
C MET A 155 -20.65 -5.79 3.81
N GLU A 156 -20.84 -4.56 4.27
CA GLU A 156 -21.92 -3.70 3.83
C GLU A 156 -21.38 -2.36 3.37
N TYR A 157 -22.16 -1.74 2.49
CA TYR A 157 -21.85 -0.40 2.03
C TYR A 157 -22.21 0.59 3.12
N ASN A 158 -21.20 1.31 3.62
CA ASN A 158 -21.41 2.30 4.66
C ASN A 158 -21.52 3.70 4.05
N MET A 159 -22.65 4.37 4.28
CA MET A 159 -22.93 5.70 3.71
C MET A 159 -22.04 6.81 4.27
N CYS A 160 -21.49 6.62 5.48
CA CYS A 160 -20.56 7.59 6.07
C CYS A 160 -19.20 7.54 5.40
N SER A 161 -18.61 6.35 5.27
CA SER A 161 -17.29 6.18 4.63
C SER A 161 -17.38 6.19 3.10
N ARG A 162 -18.57 5.93 2.54
CA ARG A 162 -18.84 5.71 1.11
C ARG A 162 -17.99 4.56 0.54
N MET A 163 -17.81 3.53 1.35
CA MET A 163 -17.04 2.34 1.04
C MET A 163 -17.68 1.10 1.66
N CYS A 164 -17.35 -0.07 1.09
CA CYS A 164 -17.70 -1.36 1.68
C CYS A 164 -16.78 -1.64 2.88
N ASN A 165 -17.36 -1.79 4.07
CA ASN A 165 -16.62 -2.11 5.30
C ASN A 165 -17.31 -3.23 6.09
N TYR A 166 -16.59 -3.75 7.10
CA TYR A 166 -17.12 -4.78 7.99
C TYR A 166 -18.29 -4.21 8.79
N ALA A 167 -19.42 -4.90 8.71
CA ALA A 167 -20.65 -4.61 9.42
C ALA A 167 -21.16 -5.88 10.12
N LEU A 168 -22.08 -5.68 11.04
CA LEU A 168 -22.59 -6.75 11.87
C LEU A 168 -24.04 -7.09 11.53
N ILE A 169 -24.30 -8.38 11.30
CA ILE A 169 -25.62 -8.89 10.86
C ILE A 169 -26.66 -8.85 11.99
N THR A 170 -26.24 -8.84 13.26
CA THR A 170 -27.13 -8.97 14.43
C THR A 170 -26.92 -7.86 15.46
N ASN A 171 -27.98 -7.40 16.14
CA ASN A 171 -27.91 -6.56 17.35
C ASN A 171 -27.40 -7.31 18.60
N GLN A 172 -27.08 -8.60 18.50
CA GLN A 172 -26.25 -9.25 19.50
C GLN A 172 -24.84 -8.66 19.41
N ALA A 173 -24.14 -8.54 20.53
CA ALA A 173 -22.79 -7.99 20.60
C ALA A 173 -21.75 -9.12 20.48
N PRO A 174 -21.38 -9.60 19.28
CA PRO A 174 -20.11 -10.28 19.11
C PRO A 174 -19.01 -9.29 19.43
N SER A 175 -17.93 -9.82 19.98
CA SER A 175 -16.76 -9.02 20.27
C SER A 175 -16.15 -8.51 18.96
N TRP A 176 -16.30 -7.21 18.70
CA TRP A 176 -15.56 -6.49 17.65
C TRP A 176 -14.04 -6.71 17.76
N ASN A 177 -13.55 -7.25 18.88
CA ASN A 177 -12.19 -7.66 19.17
C ASN A 177 -11.49 -8.42 18.03
N VAL A 178 -12.21 -9.24 17.23
CA VAL A 178 -11.59 -9.92 16.07
C VAL A 178 -11.04 -8.90 15.06
N MET A 179 -11.68 -7.73 14.91
CA MET A 179 -11.19 -6.64 14.05
C MET A 179 -9.89 -6.02 14.56
N LEU A 180 -9.54 -6.15 15.85
CA LEU A 180 -8.27 -5.64 16.38
C LEU A 180 -7.07 -6.38 15.81
N LEU A 181 -7.26 -7.60 15.28
CA LEU A 181 -6.21 -8.34 14.59
C LEU A 181 -5.59 -7.51 13.45
N PHE A 182 -6.40 -6.72 12.74
CA PHE A 182 -5.96 -5.94 11.59
C PHE A 182 -4.99 -4.81 11.99
N PRO A 183 -5.38 -3.83 12.83
CA PRO A 183 -4.43 -2.79 13.25
C PRO A 183 -3.24 -3.36 14.02
N ILE A 184 -3.39 -4.47 14.77
CA ILE A 184 -2.25 -5.11 15.44
C ILE A 184 -1.24 -5.64 14.42
N PHE A 185 -1.70 -6.42 13.43
CA PHE A 185 -0.84 -6.96 12.37
C PHE A 185 -0.16 -5.83 11.57
N ASP A 186 -0.93 -4.82 11.18
CA ASP A 186 -0.46 -3.73 10.34
C ASP A 186 0.54 -2.82 11.07
N PHE A 187 0.27 -2.44 12.32
CA PHE A 187 1.23 -1.68 13.11
C PHE A 187 2.46 -2.50 13.48
N ALA A 188 2.36 -3.81 13.64
CA ALA A 188 3.53 -4.66 13.84
C ALA A 188 4.45 -4.60 12.61
N LEU A 189 3.91 -4.75 11.39
CA LEU A 189 4.70 -4.68 10.15
C LEU A 189 5.22 -3.28 9.84
N LEU A 190 4.39 -2.25 9.96
CA LEU A 190 4.79 -0.86 9.74
C LEU A 190 5.78 -0.39 10.81
N GLY A 191 5.55 -0.76 12.07
CA GLY A 191 6.46 -0.50 13.19
C GLY A 191 7.81 -1.18 13.00
N ALA A 192 7.82 -2.47 12.64
CA ALA A 192 9.05 -3.17 12.28
C ALA A 192 9.77 -2.51 11.09
N SER A 193 9.03 -2.05 10.07
CA SER A 193 9.60 -1.31 8.94
C SER A 193 10.24 0.00 9.39
N LEU A 194 9.59 0.76 10.28
CA LEU A 194 10.15 2.00 10.83
C LEU A 194 11.43 1.73 11.64
N VAL A 195 11.43 0.71 12.51
CA VAL A 195 12.60 0.31 13.30
C VAL A 195 13.75 -0.08 12.37
N VAL A 196 13.50 -0.93 11.37
CA VAL A 196 14.53 -1.37 10.40
C VAL A 196 15.08 -0.19 9.59
N ASN A 197 14.24 0.77 9.18
CA ASN A 197 14.66 2.00 8.52
C ASN A 197 15.57 2.84 9.43
N VAL A 198 15.19 3.03 10.70
CA VAL A 198 16.01 3.76 11.68
C VAL A 198 17.36 3.08 11.88
N LEU A 199 17.39 1.77 12.08
CA LEU A 199 18.63 1.00 12.22
C LEU A 199 19.52 1.15 10.99
N SER A 200 18.96 1.02 9.79
CA SER A 200 19.70 1.17 8.53
C SER A 200 20.33 2.56 8.42
N PHE A 201 19.60 3.63 8.79
CA PHE A 201 20.13 5.00 8.78
C PHE A 201 21.17 5.26 9.86
N SER A 202 20.95 4.75 11.07
CA SER A 202 21.92 4.86 12.16
C SER A 202 23.24 4.21 11.76
N THR A 203 23.20 3.04 11.13
CA THR A 203 24.39 2.37 10.59
C THR A 203 25.06 3.19 9.49
N ILE A 204 24.30 3.77 8.55
CA ILE A 204 24.87 4.66 7.51
C ILE A 204 25.59 5.86 8.14
N ARG A 205 24.96 6.51 9.14
CA ARG A 205 25.56 7.65 9.86
C ARG A 205 26.82 7.24 10.60
N HIS A 206 26.78 6.09 11.29
CA HIS A 206 27.92 5.56 12.02
C HIS A 206 29.11 5.30 11.09
N TYR A 207 28.89 4.62 9.96
CA TYR A 207 29.94 4.41 8.95
C TYR A 207 30.47 5.72 8.35
N SER A 208 29.58 6.70 8.12
CA SER A 208 29.99 8.02 7.63
C SER A 208 30.86 8.76 8.65
N HIS A 209 30.53 8.68 9.93
CA HIS A 209 31.25 9.37 11.00
C HIS A 209 32.61 8.75 11.27
N LYS A 210 32.67 7.42 11.38
CA LYS A 210 33.93 6.67 11.57
C LYS A 210 34.91 6.93 10.42
N ARG A 211 34.40 7.11 9.20
CA ARG A 211 35.21 7.48 8.04
C ARG A 211 35.65 8.93 8.01
N LYS A 212 34.87 9.89 8.53
CA LYS A 212 35.32 11.29 8.62
C LYS A 212 36.57 11.37 9.53
N PHE A 213 36.54 10.62 10.63
CA PHE A 213 37.68 10.50 11.55
C PHE A 213 38.88 9.77 10.91
N LEU A 214 38.65 8.64 10.22
CA LEU A 214 39.75 7.89 9.58
C LEU A 214 40.34 8.58 8.32
N ALA A 215 39.53 9.32 7.57
CA ALA A 215 40.01 10.11 6.43
C ALA A 215 40.90 11.30 6.85
N GLU A 216 40.79 11.72 8.11
CA GLU A 216 41.66 12.71 8.75
C GLU A 216 42.99 12.09 9.21
N VAL A 217 43.06 10.76 9.34
CA VAL A 217 44.20 10.03 9.93
C VAL A 217 44.99 9.21 8.89
N GLU A 218 44.39 8.72 7.80
CA GLU A 218 45.14 7.97 6.78
C GLU A 218 44.45 7.93 5.41
N SER A 219 45.20 8.22 4.35
CA SER A 219 44.81 7.98 2.96
C SER A 219 44.89 6.49 2.65
N TYR A 220 43.86 5.72 3.04
CA TYR A 220 43.79 4.30 2.66
C TYR A 220 42.44 3.82 2.13
N VAL A 221 42.62 2.84 1.26
CA VAL A 221 41.80 2.23 0.22
C VAL A 221 40.75 1.28 0.81
N GLY A 222 39.60 1.16 0.14
CA GLY A 222 38.93 -0.14 0.01
C GLY A 222 37.72 -0.48 0.89
N ALA A 223 37.25 0.37 1.80
CA ALA A 223 36.00 0.07 2.51
C ALA A 223 34.80 0.13 1.55
N GLN A 224 34.20 -1.04 1.23
CA GLN A 224 33.01 -1.18 0.40
C GLN A 224 31.90 -0.24 0.91
N ARG A 225 31.71 0.88 0.19
CA ARG A 225 30.70 1.89 0.49
C ARG A 225 29.32 1.30 0.15
N PRO A 226 28.27 1.51 0.98
CA PRO A 226 26.91 1.51 0.45
C PRO A 226 26.89 2.53 -0.70
N SER A 227 26.44 2.12 -1.89
CA SER A 227 26.46 3.03 -3.04
C SER A 227 25.61 4.26 -2.72
N PHE A 228 25.98 5.44 -3.21
CA PHE A 228 25.11 6.62 -3.14
C PHE A 228 23.70 6.33 -3.69
N SER A 229 23.60 5.37 -4.63
CA SER A 229 22.34 4.83 -5.13
C SER A 229 21.54 4.11 -4.03
N ASP A 230 22.19 3.30 -3.21
CA ASP A 230 21.55 2.53 -2.13
C ASP A 230 21.03 3.44 -1.02
N ILE A 231 21.80 4.48 -0.65
CA ILE A 231 21.36 5.51 0.32
C ILE A 231 20.14 6.26 -0.20
N LYS A 232 20.12 6.62 -1.49
CA LYS A 232 18.97 7.32 -2.10
C LYS A 232 17.75 6.41 -2.14
N ALA A 233 17.92 5.14 -2.45
CA ALA A 233 16.85 4.16 -2.48
C ALA A 233 16.29 3.90 -1.08
N ALA A 234 17.14 3.76 -0.06
CA ALA A 234 16.76 3.64 1.34
C ALA A 234 15.91 4.83 1.78
N LYS A 235 16.36 6.06 1.51
CA LYS A 235 15.59 7.29 1.80
C LYS A 235 14.25 7.32 1.10
N THR A 236 14.13 6.75 -0.10
CA THR A 236 12.85 6.66 -0.79
C THR A 236 11.91 5.70 -0.08
N ILE A 237 12.40 4.53 0.35
CA ILE A 237 11.62 3.52 1.07
C ILE A 237 11.20 3.99 2.46
N SER A 238 12.05 4.73 3.16
CA SER A 238 11.66 5.29 4.45
C SER A 238 10.60 6.39 4.31
N ILE A 239 10.66 7.22 3.25
CA ILE A 239 9.58 8.18 2.96
C ILE A 239 8.27 7.45 2.63
N LEU A 240 8.33 6.37 1.83
CA LEU A 240 7.16 5.53 1.54
C LEU A 240 6.57 4.93 2.82
N THR A 241 7.43 4.39 3.69
CA THR A 241 7.01 3.78 4.96
C THR A 241 6.29 4.81 5.83
N ILE A 242 6.87 6.01 6.00
CA ILE A 242 6.26 7.07 6.80
C ILE A 242 4.94 7.55 6.20
N ALA A 243 4.88 7.74 4.88
CA ALA A 243 3.65 8.14 4.19
C ALA A 243 2.54 7.10 4.35
N PHE A 244 2.86 5.81 4.18
CA PHE A 244 1.90 4.73 4.37
C PHE A 244 1.42 4.68 5.82
N THR A 245 2.33 4.70 6.80
CA THR A 245 1.98 4.71 8.23
C THR A 245 1.05 5.89 8.55
N ALA A 246 1.39 7.10 8.11
CA ALA A 246 0.54 8.27 8.33
C ALA A 246 -0.85 8.13 7.70
N SER A 247 -0.94 7.53 6.50
CA SER A 247 -2.21 7.30 5.83
C SER A 247 -3.07 6.19 6.46
N PHE A 248 -2.43 5.22 7.12
CA PHE A 248 -3.09 4.08 7.73
C PHE A 248 -3.54 4.36 9.18
N THR A 249 -2.84 5.21 9.93
CA THR A 249 -3.19 5.54 11.32
C THR A 249 -4.66 5.95 11.52
N PRO A 250 -5.29 6.77 10.66
CA PRO A 250 -6.70 7.12 10.79
C PRO A 250 -7.65 5.92 10.71
N ILE A 251 -7.40 4.96 9.79
CA ILE A 251 -8.25 3.78 9.67
C ILE A 251 -8.07 2.84 10.86
N ALA A 252 -6.85 2.72 11.37
CA ALA A 252 -6.58 1.91 12.56
C ALA A 252 -7.27 2.50 13.80
N ALA A 253 -7.20 3.82 13.98
CA ALA A 253 -7.92 4.53 15.02
C ALA A 253 -9.44 4.31 14.90
N PHE A 254 -10.00 4.39 13.68
CA PHE A 254 -11.42 4.11 13.43
C PHE A 254 -11.81 2.69 13.86
N VAL A 255 -11.01 1.67 13.52
CA VAL A 255 -11.28 0.28 13.93
C VAL A 255 -11.27 0.14 15.45
N VAL A 256 -10.25 0.69 16.13
CA VAL A 256 -10.16 0.69 17.60
C VAL A 256 -11.35 1.43 18.22
N GLY A 257 -11.76 2.57 17.64
CA GLY A 257 -12.92 3.33 18.07
C GLY A 257 -14.21 2.52 18.02
N ASN A 258 -14.47 1.81 16.92
CA ASN A 258 -15.66 0.94 16.81
C ASN A 258 -15.62 -0.20 17.84
N VAL A 259 -14.46 -0.80 18.09
CA VAL A 259 -14.29 -1.84 19.12
C VAL A 259 -14.59 -1.30 20.51
N ALA A 260 -14.21 -0.05 20.78
CA ALA A 260 -14.51 0.66 22.02
C ALA A 260 -15.95 1.20 22.09
N GLY A 261 -16.79 0.98 21.07
CA GLY A 261 -18.20 1.38 21.03
C GLY A 261 -18.47 2.79 20.48
N TYR A 262 -17.47 3.46 19.91
CA TYR A 262 -17.65 4.79 19.31
C TYR A 262 -18.09 4.70 17.85
N THR A 263 -19.06 5.55 17.47
CA THR A 263 -19.51 5.70 16.07
C THR A 263 -19.00 7.03 15.49
N TRP A 264 -18.09 6.98 14.52
CA TRP A 264 -17.52 8.19 13.90
C TRP A 264 -17.83 8.29 12.41
N CYS A 265 -19.00 8.83 12.06
CA CYS A 265 -19.45 8.95 10.68
C CYS A 265 -18.49 9.83 9.84
N THR A 266 -18.30 11.10 10.21
CA THR A 266 -17.44 12.04 9.47
C THR A 266 -15.98 11.59 9.42
N PHE A 267 -15.45 11.06 10.52
CA PHE A 267 -14.08 10.57 10.58
C PHE A 267 -13.85 9.34 9.68
N SER A 268 -14.84 8.44 9.59
CA SER A 268 -14.75 7.25 8.75
C SER A 268 -14.50 7.61 7.28
N PHE A 269 -15.16 8.67 6.76
CA PHE A 269 -14.89 9.18 5.43
C PHE A 269 -13.40 9.52 5.27
N PHE A 270 -12.87 10.42 6.09
CA PHE A 270 -11.48 10.82 5.97
C PHE A 270 -10.52 9.64 6.14
N ALA A 271 -10.78 8.73 7.08
CA ALA A 271 -9.93 7.58 7.33
C ALA A 271 -9.79 6.66 6.10
N PHE A 272 -10.90 6.28 5.47
CA PHE A 272 -10.91 5.43 4.28
C PHE A 272 -10.30 6.13 3.06
N TRP A 273 -10.62 7.41 2.85
CA TRP A 273 -10.17 8.15 1.67
C TRP A 273 -8.72 8.63 1.76
N ILE A 274 -8.20 8.89 2.97
CA ILE A 274 -6.76 9.15 3.20
C ILE A 274 -5.97 7.89 2.87
N LEU A 275 -6.38 6.71 3.38
CA LEU A 275 -5.73 5.44 3.07
C LEU A 275 -5.77 5.15 1.55
N THR A 276 -6.93 5.33 0.92
CA THR A 276 -7.08 5.13 -0.53
C THR A 276 -6.20 6.06 -1.35
N SER A 277 -6.04 7.31 -0.90
CA SER A 277 -5.18 8.29 -1.58
C SER A 277 -3.70 7.91 -1.53
N ASN A 278 -3.28 7.07 -0.58
CA ASN A 278 -1.89 6.63 -0.47
C ASN A 278 -1.41 5.82 -1.69
N SER A 279 -2.32 5.17 -2.42
CA SER A 279 -2.02 4.53 -3.70
C SER A 279 -1.47 5.51 -4.77
N CYS A 280 -1.78 6.81 -4.67
CA CYS A 280 -1.17 7.86 -5.49
C CYS A 280 0.19 8.32 -4.94
N CYS A 281 0.34 8.37 -3.62
CA CYS A 281 1.57 8.81 -2.97
C CYS A 281 2.78 7.99 -3.42
N ASN A 282 2.61 6.68 -3.62
CA ASN A 282 3.65 5.78 -4.13
C ASN A 282 4.25 6.28 -5.46
N VAL A 283 3.39 6.59 -6.43
CA VAL A 283 3.78 7.10 -7.76
C VAL A 283 4.46 8.45 -7.65
N ILE A 284 3.91 9.37 -6.85
CA ILE A 284 4.50 10.70 -6.63
C ILE A 284 5.90 10.57 -6.04
N ILE A 285 6.08 9.73 -5.01
CA ILE A 285 7.36 9.51 -4.37
C ILE A 285 8.37 8.91 -5.34
N TYR A 286 7.98 7.91 -6.15
CA TYR A 286 8.85 7.37 -7.20
C TYR A 286 9.21 8.42 -8.24
N SER A 287 8.25 9.22 -8.71
CA SER A 287 8.47 10.26 -9.71
C SER A 287 9.47 11.32 -9.25
N VAL A 288 9.47 11.70 -7.97
CA VAL A 288 10.38 12.71 -7.43
C VAL A 288 11.75 12.13 -7.11
N ARG A 289 11.79 10.91 -6.55
CA ARG A 289 12.98 10.37 -5.88
C ARG A 289 13.74 9.34 -6.72
N ASP A 290 13.05 8.56 -7.54
CA ASP A 290 13.66 7.48 -8.31
C ASP A 290 14.18 7.99 -9.67
N LYS A 291 15.51 8.06 -9.82
CA LYS A 291 16.15 8.49 -11.07
C LYS A 291 15.80 7.56 -12.24
N ARG A 292 15.71 6.25 -11.99
CA ARG A 292 15.43 5.24 -13.01
C ARG A 292 13.98 5.37 -13.49
N PHE A 293 13.06 5.59 -12.55
CA PHE A 293 11.67 5.88 -12.86
C PHE A 293 11.54 7.13 -13.73
N ARG A 294 12.16 8.26 -13.34
CA ARG A 294 12.12 9.49 -14.15
C ARG A 294 12.70 9.31 -15.55
N HIS A 295 13.76 8.52 -15.68
CA HIS A 295 14.33 8.21 -16.99
C HIS A 295 13.37 7.37 -17.84
N GLY A 296 12.75 6.35 -17.24
CA GLY A 296 11.71 5.54 -17.90
C GLY A 296 10.50 6.36 -18.32
N VAL A 297 10.02 7.29 -17.48
CA VAL A 297 8.96 8.25 -17.84
C VAL A 297 9.40 9.08 -19.04
N LYS A 298 10.61 9.66 -19.01
CA LYS A 298 11.13 10.44 -20.14
C LYS A 298 11.18 9.63 -21.43
N GLN A 299 11.67 8.39 -21.40
CA GLN A 299 11.70 7.52 -22.59
C GLN A 299 10.31 7.11 -23.08
N LEU A 300 9.33 7.00 -22.19
CA LEU A 300 7.96 6.65 -22.55
C LEU A 300 7.25 7.81 -23.27
N PHE A 301 7.47 9.04 -22.82
CA PHE A 301 6.81 10.23 -23.39
C PHE A 301 7.62 10.91 -24.50
N ILE A 302 8.94 10.80 -24.46
CA ILE A 302 9.84 11.27 -25.51
C ILE A 302 10.26 10.01 -26.27
N ARG A 303 9.58 9.71 -27.39
CA ARG A 303 10.01 8.65 -28.34
C ARG A 303 11.40 9.00 -28.87
N THR A 304 12.47 8.70 -28.14
CA THR A 304 13.78 8.50 -28.75
C THR A 304 13.83 7.07 -29.26
N PRO A 305 14.18 6.85 -30.55
CA PRO A 305 14.38 5.50 -31.06
C PRO A 305 15.43 4.79 -30.18
N PRO A 306 15.35 3.45 -30.05
CA PRO A 306 16.29 2.70 -29.23
C PRO A 306 17.70 2.97 -29.76
N ILE A 307 18.58 3.48 -28.89
CA ILE A 307 20.01 3.57 -29.17
C ILE A 307 20.49 2.12 -29.31
N VAL A 308 20.76 1.71 -30.54
CA VAL A 308 21.52 0.51 -30.85
C VAL A 308 22.93 0.79 -30.36
N TRP A 309 23.33 0.11 -29.30
CA TRP A 309 24.74 0.06 -28.92
C TRP A 309 25.39 -0.95 -29.85
N GLU A 310 26.01 -0.48 -30.93
CA GLU A 310 27.00 -1.26 -31.66
C GLU A 310 28.18 -1.52 -30.72
N ASN A 311 28.39 -2.80 -30.44
CA ASN A 311 29.63 -3.27 -29.82
C ASN A 311 30.76 -3.08 -30.83
N ASN A 312 31.70 -2.20 -30.51
CA ASN A 312 33.09 -2.28 -30.95
C ASN A 312 33.99 -2.16 -29.72
#